data_AF-A0A1Z2KUG5-F1
#
_entry.id   AF-A0A1Z2KUG5-F1
#
_cell.length_a   1.000
_cell.length_b   1.000
_cell.length_c   1.000
_cell.angle_alpha   90.00
_cell.angle_beta   90.00
_cell.angle_gamma   90.00
#
_symmetry.space_group_name_H-M   'P 1'
#
loop_
_entity.id
_entity.type
_entity.pdbx_description
1 polymer ?
#
loop_
_entity_poly.entity_id
_entity_poly.type
_entity_poly.pdbx_seq_one_letter_code
_entity_poly.pdbx_strand_id
1 'polypeptide(L)' 'MGAAVEEVRRGAGYGTVVLVGASGGGTTVTGVGHAVSGLVSRIVYASAWCCVGLPSVADYLETLGIRGRATPGAASARRE' A
#
# COMPACT_ATOMS: atom_id res chain seq x y z
N MET A 1 4.15 -7.69 2.89
CA MET A 1 4.74 -6.59 2.08
C MET A 1 6.06 -6.98 1.42
N GLY A 2 6.97 -7.67 2.13
CA GLY A 2 8.27 -8.13 1.58
C GLY A 2 8.18 -8.87 0.23
N ALA A 3 7.28 -9.84 0.10
CA ALA A 3 7.10 -10.57 -1.16
C ALA A 3 6.76 -9.67 -2.36
N ALA A 4 5.91 -8.64 -2.17
CA ALA A 4 5.56 -7.73 -3.26
C ALA A 4 6.73 -6.83 -3.68
N VAL A 5 7.62 -6.49 -2.74
CA VAL A 5 8.87 -5.75 -3.05
C VAL A 5 9.82 -6.61 -3.87
N GLU A 6 9.94 -7.89 -3.54
CA GLU A 6 10.77 -8.84 -4.30
C GLU A 6 10.25 -9.03 -5.72
N GLU A 7 8.92 -9.11 -5.91
CA GLU A 7 8.31 -9.17 -7.24
C GLU A 7 8.60 -7.92 -8.08
N VAL A 8 8.61 -6.72 -7.48
CA VAL A 8 8.99 -5.49 -8.20
C VAL A 8 10.45 -5.55 -8.64
N ARG A 9 11.36 -6.00 -7.77
CA ARG A 9 12.78 -6.14 -8.11
C ARG A 9 13.00 -7.12 -9.24
N ARG A 10 12.28 -8.25 -9.21
CA ARG A 10 12.30 -9.26 -10.27
C ARG A 10 11.75 -8.69 -11.58
N GLY A 11 10.60 -8.00 -11.50
CA GLY A 11 9.94 -7.34 -12.63
C GLY A 11 10.81 -6.28 -13.32
N ALA A 12 11.55 -5.50 -12.54
CA ALA A 12 12.45 -4.46 -13.06
C ALA A 12 13.57 -5.04 -13.95
N GLY A 13 13.94 -6.31 -13.78
CA GLY A 13 14.86 -7.01 -14.68
C GLY A 13 14.29 -7.28 -16.08
N TYR A 14 12.97 -7.19 -16.26
CA TYR A 14 12.28 -7.43 -17.53
C TYR A 14 11.78 -6.15 -18.21
N GLY A 15 11.83 -5.00 -17.53
CA GLY A 15 11.41 -3.72 -18.09
C GLY A 15 10.71 -2.81 -17.09
N THR A 16 9.91 -1.89 -17.62
CA THR A 16 9.20 -0.88 -16.82
C THR A 16 8.14 -1.53 -15.91
N VAL A 17 8.17 -1.19 -14.62
CA VAL A 17 7.19 -1.68 -13.65
C VAL A 17 6.10 -0.63 -13.40
N VAL A 18 4.84 -1.05 -13.47
CA VAL A 18 3.66 -0.29 -13.07
C VAL A 18 2.92 -1.06 -11.99
N LEU A 19 2.69 -0.42 -10.84
CA LEU A 19 1.90 -1.00 -9.75
C LEU A 19 0.44 -0.59 -9.91
N VAL A 20 -0.48 -1.54 -9.78
CA VAL A 20 -1.93 -1.29 -9.84
C VAL A 20 -2.58 -1.80 -8.56
N GLY A 21 -3.20 -0.90 -7.81
CA GLY A 21 -3.93 -1.23 -6.59
C GLY A 21 -5.43 -1.02 -6.75
N ALA A 22 -6.23 -1.93 -6.19
CA ALA A 22 -7.69 -1.81 -6.12
C ALA A 22 -8.18 -1.89 -4.67
N SER A 23 -9.18 -1.07 -4.29
CA SER A 23 -9.71 -1.01 -2.93
C SER A 23 -8.60 -0.87 -1.87
N GLY A 24 -8.55 -1.75 -0.87
CA GLY A 24 -7.47 -1.78 0.15
C GLY A 24 -6.07 -2.01 -0.42
N GLY A 25 -5.96 -2.62 -1.61
CA GLY A 25 -4.69 -2.86 -2.31
C GLY A 25 -3.95 -1.57 -2.69
N GLY A 26 -4.64 -0.43 -2.70
CA GLY A 26 -4.02 0.89 -2.78
C GLY A 26 -2.98 1.13 -1.68
N THR A 27 -3.26 0.70 -0.44
CA THR A 27 -2.31 0.79 0.69
C THR A 27 -1.04 0.00 0.41
N THR A 28 -1.19 -1.20 -0.15
CA THR A 28 -0.06 -2.06 -0.51
C THR A 28 0.81 -1.43 -1.59
N VAL A 29 0.22 -0.97 -2.70
CA VAL A 29 1.01 -0.41 -3.81
C VAL A 29 1.66 0.92 -3.44
N THR A 30 1.03 1.75 -2.59
CA THR A 30 1.66 2.98 -2.08
C THR A 30 2.91 2.65 -1.28
N GLY A 31 2.80 1.71 -0.34
CA GLY A 31 3.95 1.37 0.49
C GLY A 31 5.05 0.65 -0.29
N VAL A 32 4.72 -0.23 -1.23
CA VAL A 32 5.72 -0.89 -2.10
C VAL A 32 6.40 0.16 -2.96
N GLY A 33 5.64 1.07 -3.58
CA GLY A 33 6.16 2.18 -4.34
C GLY A 33 7.10 3.08 -3.52
N HIS A 34 6.82 3.30 -2.24
CA HIS A 34 7.72 4.03 -1.34
C HIS A 34 9.03 3.25 -1.09
N ALA A 35 8.94 1.95 -0.82
CA ALA A 35 10.10 1.11 -0.51
C ALA A 35 11.06 0.90 -1.70
N VAL A 36 10.56 0.95 -2.94
CA VAL A 36 11.35 0.75 -4.17
C VAL A 36 11.04 1.81 -5.22
N SER A 37 10.99 3.07 -4.80
CA SER A 37 10.60 4.22 -5.65
C SER A 37 11.39 4.33 -6.95
N GLY A 38 12.68 4.00 -6.94
CA GLY A 38 13.53 4.01 -8.13
C GLY A 38 13.25 2.91 -9.15
N LEU A 39 12.41 1.92 -8.83
CA LEU A 39 12.06 0.80 -9.72
C LEU A 39 10.64 0.90 -10.30
N VAL A 40 9.81 1.81 -9.79
CA VAL A 40 8.40 1.93 -10.19
C VAL A 40 8.22 3.18 -11.05
N SER A 41 7.75 3.00 -12.27
CA SER A 41 7.49 4.13 -13.19
C SER A 41 6.15 4.82 -12.91
N ARG A 42 5.14 4.05 -12.46
CA ARG A 42 3.80 4.56 -12.17
C ARG A 42 3.07 3.70 -11.14
N ILE A 43 2.24 4.35 -10.35
CA ILE A 43 1.24 3.71 -9.49
C ILE A 43 -0.14 4.10 -10.02
N VAL A 44 -1.02 3.13 -10.21
CA VAL A 44 -2.41 3.31 -10.63
C VAL A 44 -3.33 2.87 -9.51
N TYR A 45 -4.21 3.78 -9.08
CA TYR A 45 -5.24 3.52 -8.08
C TYR A 45 -6.58 3.33 -8.78
N ALA A 46 -7.06 2.09 -8.85
CA ALA A 46 -8.34 1.75 -9.45
C ALA A 46 -9.38 1.53 -8.36
N SER A 47 -10.21 2.55 -8.09
CA SER A 47 -11.16 2.53 -6.96
C SER A 47 -10.49 2.11 -5.65
N ALA A 48 -9.34 2.72 -5.36
CA ALA A 48 -8.42 2.28 -4.31
C ALA A 48 -8.09 3.37 -3.31
N TRP A 49 -7.66 2.95 -2.11
CA TRP A 49 -7.19 3.85 -1.07
C TRP A 49 -5.77 4.36 -1.34
N CYS A 50 -5.62 5.67 -1.47
CA CYS A 50 -4.33 6.32 -1.74
C CYS A 50 -3.68 6.81 -0.42
N CYS A 51 -3.17 5.87 0.37
CA CYS A 51 -2.63 6.13 1.71
C CYS A 51 -1.24 6.81 1.65
N VAL A 52 -1.16 8.09 1.28
CA VAL A 52 0.10 8.84 1.10
C VAL A 52 0.54 9.65 2.32
N GLY A 53 -0.38 9.94 3.24
CA GLY A 53 -0.12 10.74 4.44
C GLY A 53 -0.22 9.94 5.75
N LEU A 54 -0.96 8.83 5.75
CA LEU A 54 -1.11 7.93 6.90
C LEU A 54 -0.89 6.47 6.47
N PRO A 55 -0.43 5.58 7.36
CA PRO A 55 0.06 4.26 6.97
C PRO A 55 -1.05 3.26 6.61
N SER A 56 -2.30 3.52 6.99
CA SER A 56 -3.41 2.62 6.66
C SER A 56 -4.74 3.35 6.42
N VAL A 57 -5.68 2.62 5.81
CA VAL A 57 -7.08 3.06 5.67
C VAL A 57 -7.72 3.32 7.03
N ALA A 58 -7.40 2.50 8.04
CA ALA A 58 -7.95 2.65 9.38
C ALA A 58 -7.55 4.01 9.99
N ASP A 59 -6.28 4.42 9.83
CA ASP A 59 -5.81 5.71 10.32
C ASP A 59 -6.54 6.87 9.64
N TYR A 60 -6.77 6.79 8.32
CA TYR A 60 -7.57 7.78 7.61
C TYR A 60 -9.01 7.85 8.12
N LEU A 61 -9.66 6.69 8.31
CA LEU A 61 -11.02 6.63 8.83
C LEU A 61 -11.12 7.19 10.25
N GLU A 62 -10.09 6.99 11.08
CA GLU A 62 -10.01 7.55 12.42
C GLU A 62 -9.99 9.08 12.40
N THR A 63 -9.28 9.72 11.45
CA THR A 63 -9.30 11.19 11.30
C THR A 63 -10.69 11.75 10.96
N LEU A 64 -11.57 10.91 10.40
CA LEU A 64 -12.96 11.24 10.09
C LEU A 64 -13.93 10.86 11.22
N GLY A 65 -13.43 10.37 12.36
CA GLY A 65 -14.25 9.89 13.48
C GLY A 65 -14.95 8.55 13.22
N ILE A 66 -14.61 7.85 12.14
CA ILE A 66 -15.21 6.55 11.79
C ILE A 66 -14.41 5.44 12.49
N ARG A 67 -14.98 4.88 13.57
CA ARG A 67 -14.34 3.84 14.39
C ARG A 67 -14.93 2.45 14.10
N GLY A 68 -14.10 1.41 14.28
CA GLY A 68 -14.57 0.00 14.29
C GLY A 68 -14.70 -0.69 12.93
N ARG A 69 -14.29 -0.07 11.82
CA ARG A 69 -14.20 -0.77 10.54
C ARG A 69 -12.92 -1.59 10.49
N ALA A 70 -13.03 -2.91 10.72
CA ALA A 70 -11.89 -3.81 10.62
C ALA A 70 -11.27 -3.76 9.22
N THR A 71 -10.03 -3.28 9.11
CA THR A 71 -9.18 -3.52 7.95
C THR A 71 -8.59 -4.92 8.05
N PRO A 72 -8.75 -5.80 7.05
CA PRO A 72 -7.95 -7.03 6.98
C PRO A 72 -6.47 -6.63 6.95
N GLY A 73 -5.71 -6.98 7.99
CA GLY A 73 -4.27 -6.71 8.08
C GLY A 73 -3.82 -5.81 9.23
N ALA A 74 -4.71 -5.20 10.01
CA ALA A 74 -4.33 -4.42 11.20
C ALA A 74 -4.22 -5.28 12.49
N ALA A 75 -3.77 -6.53 12.36
CA ALA A 75 -3.43 -7.33 13.51
C ALA A 75 -2.00 -6.97 13.97
N SER A 76 -1.89 -6.65 15.26
CA SER A 76 -0.68 -6.51 16.10
C SER A 76 0.26 -5.33 15.84
N ALA A 77 0.05 -4.23 16.58
CA ALA A 77 1.13 -3.40 17.10
C ALA A 77 0.64 -2.52 18.29
N ARG A 78 0.21 -3.15 19.40
CA ARG A 78 0.36 -2.57 20.74
C ARG A 78 0.59 -3.71 21.73
N ARG A 79 1.84 -3.89 22.14
CA ARG A 79 2.22 -4.46 23.43
C ARG A 79 2.95 -3.35 24.17
N GLU A 80 2.32 -2.83 25.21
CA GLU A 80 2.95 -2.31 26.43
C GLU A 80 2.12 -2.86 27.60
#